data_AF-A0A2T2V6Q9-F1
#
_entry.id   AF-A0A2T2V6Q9-F1
#
_cell.length_a   1.000
_cell.length_b   1.000
_cell.length_c   1.000
_cell.angle_alpha   90.00
_cell.angle_beta   90.00
_cell.angle_gamma   90.00
#
_symmetry.space_group_name_H-M   'P 1'
#
loop_
_entity.id
_entity.type
_entity.pdbx_description
1 polymer ?
#
loop_
_entity_poly.entity_id
_entity_poly.type
_entity_poly.pdbx_seq_one_letter_code
_entity_poly.pdbx_strand_id
1 'polypeptide(L)'
;MHVLDWIVLGAYVATVVALGWWANRLQTDTEAYFVGNRGVRWWAAGLSIIATSFSAASVLGMPGYAYADDMWYLQFQIGDILAAGIV
;
A
#
# COMPACT_ATOMS: atom_id res chain seq x y z
N MET A 1 15.47 10.95 -18.19
CA MET A 1 15.49 9.61 -17.58
C MET A 1 16.87 9.04 -17.75
N HIS A 2 17.62 8.96 -16.66
CA HIS A 2 18.97 8.42 -16.64
C HIS A 2 18.92 6.88 -16.56
N VAL A 3 20.03 6.23 -16.90
CA VAL A 3 20.14 4.76 -16.79
C VAL A 3 19.82 4.28 -15.37
N LEU A 4 20.19 5.07 -14.37
CA LEU A 4 19.88 4.79 -12.96
C LEU A 4 18.37 4.67 -12.69
N ASP A 5 17.55 5.53 -13.30
CA ASP A 5 16.09 5.54 -13.10
C ASP A 5 15.48 4.21 -13.57
N TRP A 6 15.95 3.70 -14.72
CA TRP A 6 15.53 2.41 -15.26
C TRP A 6 15.99 1.23 -14.41
N ILE A 7 17.20 1.30 -13.85
CA ILE A 7 17.70 0.28 -12.93
C ILE A 7 16.81 0.22 -11.68
N VAL A 8 16.52 1.37 -11.09
CA VAL A 8 15.67 1.46 -9.88
C VAL A 8 14.26 0.94 -10.17
N LEU A 9 13.67 1.33 -11.31
CA LEU A 9 12.35 0.85 -11.72
C LEU A 9 12.34 -0.67 -11.94
N GLY A 10 13.34 -1.20 -12.65
CA GLY A 10 13.48 -2.64 -12.87
C GLY A 10 13.64 -3.42 -11.57
N ALA A 11 14.47 -2.91 -10.65
CA ALA A 11 14.67 -3.51 -9.33
C ALA A 11 13.38 -3.51 -8.49
N TYR A 12 12.60 -2.42 -8.52
CA TYR A 12 11.30 -2.35 -7.84
C TYR A 12 10.34 -3.42 -8.35
N VAL A 13 10.13 -3.52 -9.68
CA VAL A 13 9.23 -4.52 -10.27
C VAL A 13 9.70 -5.94 -9.93
N ALA A 14 11.00 -6.23 -10.07
CA ALA A 14 11.56 -7.52 -9.74
C ALA A 14 11.34 -7.89 -8.26
N THR A 15 11.48 -6.92 -7.35
CA THR A 15 11.24 -7.11 -5.92
C THR A 15 9.78 -7.46 -5.64
N VAL A 16 8.83 -6.72 -6.22
CA VAL A 16 7.39 -6.99 -6.02
C VAL A 16 7.01 -8.39 -6.53
N VAL A 17 7.49 -8.77 -7.72
CA VAL A 17 7.23 -10.10 -8.29
C VAL A 17 7.86 -11.21 -7.42
N ALA A 18 9.11 -11.02 -6.98
CA ALA A 18 9.79 -11.98 -6.12
C ALA A 18 9.08 -12.15 -4.77
N LEU A 19 8.60 -11.06 -4.17
CA LEU A 19 7.81 -11.10 -2.93
C LEU A 19 6.49 -11.86 -3.13
N GLY A 20 5.77 -11.61 -4.22
CA GLY A 20 4.54 -12.33 -4.54
C GLY A 20 4.79 -13.83 -4.73
N TRP A 21 5.85 -14.20 -5.45
CA TRP A 21 6.22 -15.59 -5.64
C TRP A 21 6.64 -16.29 -4.34
N TRP A 22 7.37 -15.59 -3.47
CA TRP A 22 7.73 -16.11 -2.16
C TRP A 22 6.50 -16.27 -1.25
N ALA A 23 5.63 -15.26 -1.20
CA ALA A 23 4.41 -15.28 -0.41
C ALA A 23 3.44 -16.40 -0.85
N ASN A 24 3.42 -16.73 -2.14
CA ASN A 24 2.61 -17.83 -2.65
C ASN A 24 2.95 -19.18 -2.00
N ARG A 25 4.23 -19.40 -1.67
CA ARG A 25 4.68 -20.63 -1.01
C ARG A 25 4.21 -20.75 0.45
N LEU A 26 3.78 -19.64 1.06
CA LEU A 26 3.31 -19.60 2.44
C LEU A 26 1.81 -19.92 2.57
N GLN A 27 1.09 -19.99 1.45
CA GLN A 27 -0.36 -20.23 1.43
C GLN A 27 -0.63 -21.73 1.41
N THR A 28 -0.99 -22.29 2.56
CA THR A 28 -1.22 -23.72 2.76
C THR A 28 -2.66 -24.15 2.50
N ASP A 29 -3.63 -23.28 2.76
CA ASP A 29 -5.06 -23.50 2.57
C ASP A 29 -5.82 -22.18 2.39
N THR A 30 -7.14 -22.28 2.27
CA THR A 30 -8.06 -21.15 2.13
C THR A 30 -8.02 -20.20 3.33
N GLU A 31 -7.84 -20.71 4.55
CA GLU A 31 -7.79 -19.87 5.76
C GLU A 31 -6.50 -19.04 5.82
N ALA A 32 -5.37 -19.64 5.46
CA ALA A 32 -4.09 -18.97 5.30
C ALA A 32 -4.15 -17.90 4.19
N TYR A 33 -4.86 -18.18 3.09
CA TYR A 33 -4.99 -17.24 1.97
C TYR A 33 -5.85 -16.02 2.30
N PHE A 34 -7.04 -16.21 2.89
CA PHE A 34 -8.01 -15.12 3.09
C PHE A 34 -7.86 -14.38 4.41
N VAL A 35 -7.46 -15.07 5.48
CA VAL A 35 -7.46 -14.50 6.85
C VAL A 35 -6.06 -14.55 7.47
N GLY A 36 -5.03 -15.00 6.74
CA GLY A 36 -3.65 -15.08 7.23
C GLY A 36 -3.52 -15.96 8.47
N ASN A 37 -4.31 -17.04 8.54
CA ASN A 37 -4.39 -17.94 9.70
C ASN A 37 -4.70 -17.20 11.03
N ARG A 38 -5.36 -16.03 10.95
CA ARG A 38 -5.66 -15.14 12.08
C ARG A 38 -4.45 -14.74 12.93
N GLY A 39 -3.25 -14.88 12.36
CA GLY A 39 -1.97 -14.57 13.03
C GLY A 39 -1.38 -13.21 12.65
N VAL A 40 -2.05 -12.46 11.77
CA VAL A 40 -1.59 -11.13 11.34
C VAL A 40 -1.69 -10.18 12.52
N ARG A 41 -0.57 -9.57 12.89
CA ARG A 41 -0.53 -8.57 13.96
C ARG A 41 -1.31 -7.33 13.50
N TRP A 42 -2.10 -6.77 14.41
CA TRP A 42 -2.97 -5.62 14.21
C TRP A 42 -2.29 -4.46 13.44
N TRP A 43 -1.06 -4.08 13.82
CA TRP A 43 -0.30 -3.03 13.15
C TRP A 43 0.12 -3.39 11.71
N ALA A 44 0.37 -4.66 11.41
CA ALA A 44 0.70 -5.10 10.05
C ALA A 44 -0.54 -5.04 9.15
N ALA A 45 -1.71 -5.40 9.69
CA ALA A 45 -2.98 -5.23 8.99
C ALA A 45 -3.30 -3.74 8.78
N GLY A 46 -3.12 -2.90 9.80
CA GLY A 46 -3.29 -1.44 9.71
C GLY A 46 -2.40 -0.81 8.63
N LEU A 47 -1.10 -1.15 8.60
CA LEU A 47 -0.20 -0.68 7.56
C LEU A 47 -0.61 -1.14 6.15
N SER A 48 -1.10 -2.36 6.01
CA SER A 48 -1.62 -2.88 4.73
C SER A 48 -2.85 -2.10 4.25
N ILE A 49 -3.75 -1.73 5.17
CA ILE A 49 -4.94 -0.93 4.86
C ILE A 49 -4.51 0.46 4.35
N ILE A 50 -3.58 1.12 5.05
CA ILE A 50 -3.04 2.41 4.60
C ILE A 50 -2.39 2.25 3.22
N ALA A 51 -1.55 1.23 3.01
CA ALA A 51 -0.89 1.03 1.72
C ALA A 51 -1.90 0.81 0.57
N THR A 52 -3.04 0.18 0.85
CA THR A 52 -4.09 -0.12 -0.15
C THR A 52 -4.95 1.09 -0.47
N SER A 53 -5.12 2.04 0.47
CA SER A 53 -5.91 3.25 0.21
C SER A 53 -5.23 4.24 -0.74
N PHE A 54 -3.91 4.16 -0.89
CA PHE A 54 -3.16 4.97 -1.84
C PHE A 54 -3.24 4.41 -3.28
N SER A 55 -3.64 5.26 -4.22
CA SER A 55 -3.64 4.95 -5.65
C SER A 55 -2.78 5.93 -6.43
N ALA A 56 -2.40 5.57 -7.66
CA ALA A 56 -1.71 6.48 -8.57
C ALA A 56 -2.53 7.76 -8.85
N ALA A 57 -3.86 7.63 -8.92
CA ALA A 57 -4.77 8.76 -9.07
C ALA A 57 -4.72 9.69 -7.86
N SER A 58 -4.62 9.15 -6.64
CA SER A 58 -4.47 9.92 -5.41
C SER A 58 -3.18 10.73 -5.42
N VAL A 59 -2.05 10.11 -5.79
CA VAL A 59 -0.72 10.75 -5.77
C VAL A 59 -0.62 11.88 -6.79
N LEU A 60 -1.19 11.70 -7.98
CA LEU A 60 -1.11 12.72 -9.04
C LEU A 60 -2.23 13.77 -8.93
N GLY A 61 -3.44 13.34 -8.60
CA GLY A 61 -4.63 14.19 -8.65
C GLY A 61 -4.79 15.10 -7.45
N MET A 62 -4.48 14.62 -6.24
CA MET A 62 -4.81 15.35 -5.02
C MET A 62 -3.91 16.56 -4.74
N PRO A 63 -2.60 16.53 -5.03
CA PRO A 63 -1.80 17.75 -5.01
C PRO A 63 -2.32 18.79 -6.02
N GLY A 64 -2.79 18.34 -7.18
CA GLY A 64 -3.41 19.20 -8.20
C GLY A 64 -4.70 19.84 -7.69
N TYR A 65 -5.57 19.06 -7.03
CA TYR A 65 -6.79 19.57 -6.41
C TYR A 65 -6.47 20.57 -5.29
N ALA A 66 -5.55 20.22 -4.39
CA ALA A 66 -5.17 21.08 -3.27
C ALA A 66 -4.52 22.40 -3.71
N TYR A 67 -3.87 22.41 -4.86
CA TYR A 67 -3.34 23.62 -5.46
C TYR A 67 -4.44 24.51 -6.08
N ALA A 68 -5.47 23.90 -6.67
CA ALA A 68 -6.53 24.61 -7.38
C ALA A 68 -7.67 25.11 -6.48
N ASP A 69 -7.94 24.41 -5.38
CA ASP A 69 -9.07 24.65 -4.50
C ASP A 69 -8.61 24.68 -3.03
N ASP A 70 -8.92 23.63 -2.25
CA ASP A 70 -8.58 23.56 -0.83
C ASP A 70 -7.95 22.20 -0.40
N MET A 71 -7.62 22.09 0.88
CA MET A 71 -6.97 20.92 1.47
C MET A 71 -7.94 19.96 2.18
N TRP A 72 -9.25 19.97 1.87
CA TRP A 72 -10.27 19.18 2.60
C TRP A 72 -9.93 17.69 2.64
N TYR A 73 -9.35 17.16 1.55
CA TYR A 73 -8.97 15.76 1.44
C TYR A 73 -7.93 15.34 2.50
N LEU A 74 -7.06 16.26 2.97
CA LEU A 74 -6.07 15.92 4.00
C LEU A 74 -6.74 15.44 5.30
N GLN A 75 -7.93 15.95 5.62
CA GLN A 75 -8.68 15.52 6.81
C GLN A 75 -9.09 14.05 6.71
N PHE A 76 -9.50 13.59 5.52
CA PHE A 76 -9.79 12.18 5.25
C PHE A 76 -8.55 11.31 5.40
N GLN A 77 -7.41 11.74 4.83
CA GLN A 77 -6.18 10.96 4.92
C GLN A 77 -5.66 10.83 6.36
N ILE A 78 -5.79 11.87 7.18
CA ILE A 78 -5.46 11.81 8.61
C ILE A 78 -6.40 10.83 9.32
N GLY A 79 -7.70 10.87 9.01
CA GLY A 79 -8.69 9.91 9.52
C GLY A 79 -8.32 8.46 9.23
N ASP A 80 -7.92 8.15 7.99
CA ASP A 80 -7.51 6.80 7.58
C ASP A 80 -6.28 6.30 8.36
N ILE A 81 -5.29 7.17 8.58
CA ILE A 81 -4.09 6.83 9.36
C ILE A 81 -4.44 6.53 10.82
N LEU A 82 -5.32 7.35 11.42
CA LEU A 82 -5.78 7.12 12.79
C LEU A 82 -6.61 5.84 12.92
N ALA A 83 -7.49 5.56 11.94
CA ALA A 83 -8.32 4.36 11.92
C ALA A 83 -7.46 3.08 11.83
N ALA A 84 -6.40 3.09 11.03
CA ALA A 84 -5.47 1.98 10.92
C ALA A 84 -4.73 1.64 12.23
N GLY A 85 -4.65 2.58 13.18
CA GLY A 85 -4.08 2.35 14.51
C GLY A 85 -5.02 1.62 15.48
N ILE A 86 -6.29 1.43 15.11
CA ILE A 86 -7.34 0.82 15.96
C ILE A 86 -7.64 -0.63 15.53
N VAL A 87 -7.26 -1.01 14.30
CA VAL A 87 -7.32 -2.38 13.75
C VAL A 87 -6.37 -3.28 14.50
#